data_AF-A0A1Y7VMM6-F1
#
_entry.id   AF-A0A1Y7VMM6-F1
#
_cell.length_a   1.000
_cell.length_b   1.000
_cell.length_c   1.000
_cell.angle_alpha   90.00
_cell.angle_beta   90.00
_cell.angle_gamma   90.00
#
_symmetry.space_group_name_H-M   'P 1'
#
loop_
_entity.id
_entity.type
_entity.pdbx_description
1 polymer ?
#
loop_
_entity_poly.entity_id
_entity_poly.type
_entity_poly.pdbx_seq_one_letter_code
_entity_poly.pdbx_strand_id
1 'polypeptide(L)'
;MTTARYRPTWDLALDPLVSCKLCLGEYPAEQMTTIAQCQCIFCTLCLKQYVELLIKEGLETAISCPDAACPKQGHLQENEIECMVAAEIMQRYKKLQFEREVLFDPCRTWCPASTCQAVCQLQDIGLQTPQL
;
A
#
# COMPACT_ATOMS: atom_id res chain seq x y z
N MET A 1 -52.73 22.07 36.52
CA MET A 1 -52.40 22.20 35.10
C MET A 1 -50.97 22.72 34.99
N THR A 2 -49.98 21.84 35.06
CA THR A 2 -48.55 22.20 34.93
C THR A 2 -48.07 21.73 33.57
N THR A 3 -47.71 22.69 32.72
CA THR A 3 -47.30 22.49 31.33
C THR A 3 -45.95 21.77 31.28
N ALA A 4 -45.96 20.51 30.82
CA ALA A 4 -44.77 19.78 30.46
C ALA A 4 -44.10 20.48 29.26
N ARG A 5 -42.89 21.02 29.46
CA ARG A 5 -42.05 21.50 28.36
C ARG A 5 -41.46 20.29 27.65
N TYR A 6 -42.19 19.76 26.67
CA TYR A 6 -41.64 18.86 25.67
C TYR A 6 -40.61 19.63 24.85
N ARG A 7 -39.33 19.37 25.09
CA ARG A 7 -38.24 19.87 24.27
C ARG A 7 -38.00 18.81 23.18
N PRO A 8 -38.19 19.12 21.89
CA PRO A 8 -37.93 18.14 20.83
C PRO A 8 -36.45 17.75 20.89
N THR A 9 -36.16 16.48 20.69
CA THR A 9 -34.83 15.90 20.48
C THR A 9 -34.41 16.16 19.03
N TRP A 10 -33.42 17.02 18.79
CA TRP A 10 -32.87 17.29 17.45
C TRP A 10 -31.37 17.59 17.47
N ASP A 11 -30.64 17.08 18.46
CA ASP A 11 -29.21 16.87 18.33
C ASP A 11 -28.99 15.50 17.66
N LEU A 12 -29.39 15.37 16.38
CA LEU A 12 -28.72 14.40 15.52
C LEU A 12 -27.36 15.01 15.22
N ALA A 13 -26.36 14.70 16.03
CA ALA A 13 -24.97 14.96 15.70
C ALA A 13 -24.70 14.26 14.35
N LEU A 14 -24.63 15.05 13.27
CA LEU A 14 -24.10 14.56 12.02
C LEU A 14 -22.66 14.14 12.30
N ASP A 15 -22.32 12.88 12.06
CA ASP A 15 -20.95 12.41 12.21
C ASP A 15 -20.02 13.30 11.37
N PRO A 16 -18.89 13.78 11.93
CA PRO A 16 -18.00 14.68 11.23
C PRO A 16 -17.43 13.98 9.98
N LEU A 17 -17.68 14.58 8.82
CA LEU A 17 -17.12 14.13 7.55
C LEU A 17 -15.65 14.52 7.41
N VAL A 18 -14.91 13.72 6.65
CA VAL A 18 -13.50 13.94 6.35
C VAL A 18 -13.31 14.04 4.84
N SER A 19 -12.55 15.06 4.42
CA SER A 19 -12.22 15.31 3.03
C SER A 19 -11.13 14.38 2.51
N CYS A 20 -11.37 13.73 1.38
CA CYS A 20 -10.35 12.96 0.67
C CYS A 20 -9.59 13.85 -0.33
N LYS A 21 -8.26 13.90 -0.20
CA LYS A 21 -7.41 14.73 -1.08
C LYS A 21 -7.26 14.20 -2.52
N LEU A 22 -7.67 12.96 -2.81
CA LEU A 22 -7.55 12.35 -4.14
C LEU A 22 -8.77 12.63 -5.01
N CYS A 23 -9.97 12.45 -4.47
CA CYS A 23 -11.22 12.71 -5.20
C CYS A 23 -11.91 14.02 -4.82
N LEU A 24 -11.41 14.73 -3.79
CA LEU A 24 -11.99 15.96 -3.24
C LEU A 24 -13.42 15.79 -2.69
N GLY A 25 -13.81 14.55 -2.35
CA GLY A 25 -15.10 14.23 -1.75
C GLY A 25 -15.05 14.17 -0.22
N GLU A 26 -16.20 14.34 0.42
CA GLU A 26 -16.39 14.26 1.88
C GLU A 26 -17.02 12.91 2.25
N TYR A 27 -16.44 12.22 3.22
CA TYR A 27 -16.88 10.87 3.60
C TYR A 27 -16.92 10.67 5.12
N PRO A 28 -17.82 9.81 5.63
CA PRO A 28 -17.76 9.36 7.03
C PRO A 28 -16.44 8.67 7.35
N ALA A 29 -16.01 8.72 8.60
CA ALA A 29 -14.74 8.16 9.05
C ALA A 29 -14.58 6.66 8.73
N GLU A 30 -15.67 5.89 8.71
CA GLU A 30 -15.68 4.46 8.40
C GLU A 30 -15.36 4.16 6.93
N GLN A 31 -15.54 5.15 6.06
CA GLN A 31 -15.20 5.06 4.63
C GLN A 31 -13.81 5.64 4.33
N MET A 32 -13.05 5.98 5.37
CA MET A 32 -11.70 6.50 5.26
C MET A 32 -10.70 5.44 5.71
N THR A 33 -9.54 5.44 5.07
CA THR A 33 -8.40 4.59 5.43
C THR A 33 -7.20 5.48 5.72
N THR A 34 -6.55 5.21 6.87
CA THR A 34 -5.35 5.91 7.32
C THR A 34 -4.13 5.04 7.07
N ILE A 35 -3.11 5.60 6.41
CA ILE A 35 -1.84 4.91 6.19
C ILE A 35 -1.04 4.91 7.49
N ALA A 36 -0.70 3.73 8.01
CA ALA A 36 -0.09 3.57 9.33
C ALA A 36 1.23 4.35 9.50
N GLN A 37 2.09 4.35 8.48
CA GLN A 37 3.42 4.96 8.61
C GLN A 37 3.38 6.50 8.67
N CYS A 38 2.48 7.13 7.91
CA CYS A 38 2.45 8.59 7.76
C CYS A 38 1.21 9.28 8.34
N GLN A 39 0.18 8.53 8.70
CA GLN A 39 -1.11 9.02 9.20
C GLN A 39 -1.89 9.87 8.19
N CYS A 40 -1.52 9.82 6.90
CA CYS A 40 -2.32 10.42 5.84
C CYS A 40 -3.61 9.61 5.65
N ILE A 41 -4.72 10.31 5.40
CA ILE A 41 -6.05 9.73 5.32
C ILE A 41 -6.68 10.01 3.95
N PHE A 42 -7.29 8.98 3.38
CA PHE A 42 -7.99 9.04 2.10
C PHE A 42 -9.26 8.21 2.16
N CYS A 43 -10.22 8.44 1.27
CA CYS A 43 -11.34 7.52 1.18
C CYS A 43 -10.85 6.15 0.73
N THR A 44 -11.44 5.10 1.29
CA THR A 44 -11.04 3.70 1.07
C THR A 44 -11.07 3.34 -0.41
N LEU A 45 -12.02 3.88 -1.18
CA LEU A 45 -12.13 3.60 -2.61
C LEU A 45 -10.91 4.13 -3.39
N CYS A 46 -10.52 5.39 -3.17
CA CYS A 46 -9.38 5.97 -3.87
C CYS A 46 -8.08 5.27 -3.51
N LEU A 47 -7.88 4.94 -2.24
CA LEU A 47 -6.65 4.25 -1.82
C LEU A 47 -6.55 2.84 -2.43
N LYS A 48 -7.66 2.09 -2.48
CA LYS A 48 -7.71 0.79 -3.17
C LYS A 48 -7.36 0.90 -4.65
N GLN A 49 -7.99 1.85 -5.36
CA GLN A 49 -7.73 2.06 -6.80
C GLN A 49 -6.26 2.43 -7.06
N TYR A 50 -5.70 3.31 -6.23
CA TYR A 50 -4.30 3.71 -6.31
C TYR A 50 -3.35 2.53 -6.12
N VAL A 51 -3.56 1.74 -5.07
CA VAL A 51 -2.75 0.55 -4.76
C VAL A 51 -2.82 -0.47 -5.91
N GLU A 52 -4.02 -0.77 -6.39
CA GLU A 52 -4.20 -1.70 -7.50
C GLU A 52 -3.52 -1.23 -8.78
N LEU A 53 -3.60 0.07 -9.10
CA LEU A 53 -2.98 0.66 -10.28
C LEU A 53 -1.47 0.47 -10.23
N LEU A 54 -0.82 0.84 -9.13
CA LEU A 54 0.64 0.74 -9.00
C LEU A 54 1.13 -0.72 -9.07
N ILE A 55 0.40 -1.66 -8.49
CA ILE A 55 0.74 -3.09 -8.60
C ILE A 55 0.57 -3.60 -10.04
N LYS A 56 -0.47 -3.14 -10.75
CA LYS A 56 -0.70 -3.51 -12.15
C LYS A 56 0.41 -2.98 -13.04
N GLU A 57 0.81 -1.72 -12.87
CA GLU A 57 1.89 -1.09 -13.61
C GLU A 57 3.25 -1.72 -13.29
N GLY A 58 3.49 -2.10 -12.03
CA GLY A 58 4.69 -2.83 -11.62
C GLY A 58 5.99 -2.01 -11.67
N LEU A 59 5.89 -0.68 -11.71
CA LEU A 59 7.03 0.24 -11.77
C LEU A 59 7.75 0.38 -10.43
N GLU A 60 6.99 0.32 -9.33
CA GLU A 60 7.51 0.46 -7.97
C GLU A 60 7.13 -0.77 -7.16
N THR A 61 8.09 -1.33 -6.41
CA THR A 61 7.77 -2.44 -5.49
C THR A 61 7.31 -1.94 -4.13
N ALA A 62 7.67 -0.74 -3.70
CA ALA A 62 7.14 -0.13 -2.50
C ALA A 62 6.05 0.87 -2.88
N ILE A 63 4.86 0.74 -2.30
CA ILE A 63 3.74 1.64 -2.61
C ILE A 63 3.82 2.86 -1.71
N SER A 64 4.21 4.00 -2.27
CA SER A 64 4.34 5.26 -1.57
C SER A 64 2.99 5.91 -1.26
N CYS A 65 2.95 6.80 -0.26
CA CYS A 65 1.78 7.58 0.10
C CYS A 65 1.33 8.44 -1.08
N PRO A 66 0.02 8.48 -1.42
CA PRO A 66 -0.48 9.30 -2.52
C PRO A 66 -0.34 10.82 -2.34
N ASP A 67 -0.10 11.30 -1.11
CA ASP A 67 0.06 12.74 -0.84
C ASP A 67 1.49 13.17 -1.17
N ALA A 68 1.65 13.92 -2.27
CA ALA A 68 2.94 14.46 -2.70
C ALA A 68 3.57 15.43 -1.68
N ALA A 69 2.76 16.02 -0.79
CA ALA A 69 3.21 16.87 0.31
C ALA A 69 3.31 16.09 1.64
N CYS A 70 3.28 14.75 1.62
CA CYS A 70 3.42 13.93 2.81
C CYS A 70 4.77 14.19 3.49
N PRO A 71 4.80 14.75 4.72
CA PRO A 71 6.06 15.14 5.37
C PRO A 71 6.93 13.93 5.74
N LYS A 72 6.29 12.77 5.93
CA LYS A 72 6.95 11.52 6.30
C LYS A 72 7.30 10.64 5.10
N GLN A 73 6.85 11.01 3.89
CA GLN A 73 7.02 10.22 2.66
C GLN A 73 6.74 8.72 2.89
N GLY A 74 5.61 8.44 3.55
CA GLY A 74 5.33 7.08 4.02
C GLY A 74 5.06 6.10 2.88
N HIS A 75 5.11 4.81 3.19
CA HIS A 75 4.71 3.69 2.34
C HIS A 75 3.62 2.88 3.03
N LEU A 76 2.81 2.22 2.21
CA LEU A 76 1.84 1.24 2.68
C LEU A 76 2.55 -0.06 3.06
N GLN A 77 2.17 -0.62 4.20
CA GLN A 77 2.64 -1.91 4.68
C GLN A 77 1.96 -3.06 3.92
N GLU A 78 2.60 -4.23 3.90
CA GLU A 78 2.07 -5.42 3.20
C GLU A 78 0.67 -5.82 3.69
N ASN A 79 0.42 -5.76 5.00
CA ASN A 79 -0.89 -6.07 5.59
C ASN A 79 -1.97 -5.04 5.22
N GLU A 80 -1.59 -3.77 5.02
CA GLU A 80 -2.52 -2.73 4.54
C GLU A 80 -2.91 -3.04 3.09
N ILE A 81 -1.93 -3.38 2.25
CA ILE A 81 -2.14 -3.73 0.84
C ILE A 81 -3.03 -4.99 0.72
N GLU A 82 -2.74 -6.03 1.50
CA GLU A 82 -3.49 -7.29 1.49
C GLU A 82 -4.98 -7.10 1.82
N CYS A 83 -5.31 -6.19 2.73
CA CYS A 83 -6.69 -5.85 3.06
C CYS A 83 -7.40 -5.05 1.94
N MET A 84 -6.63 -4.40 1.05
CA MET A 84 -7.15 -3.49 0.05
C MET A 84 -7.40 -4.14 -1.31
N VAL A 85 -6.63 -5.17 -1.68
CA VAL A 85 -6.65 -5.75 -3.01
C VAL A 85 -7.12 -7.19 -3.04
N ALA A 86 -7.56 -7.66 -4.22
CA ALA A 86 -7.87 -9.07 -4.42
C ALA A 86 -6.61 -9.95 -4.34
N ALA A 87 -6.78 -11.23 -3.97
CA ALA A 87 -5.68 -12.17 -3.81
C ALA A 87 -4.75 -12.25 -5.03
N GLU A 88 -5.31 -12.22 -6.25
CA GLU A 88 -4.54 -12.23 -7.50
C GLU A 88 -3.60 -11.03 -7.62
N ILE A 89 -4.08 -9.83 -7.28
CA ILE A 89 -3.29 -8.61 -7.29
C ILE A 89 -2.21 -8.68 -6.19
N MET A 90 -2.54 -9.22 -5.01
CA MET A 90 -1.57 -9.42 -3.95
C MET A 90 -0.46 -10.40 -4.36
N GLN A 91 -0.78 -11.49 -5.06
CA GLN A 91 0.22 -12.42 -5.59
C GLN A 91 1.16 -11.72 -6.59
N ARG A 92 0.61 -10.85 -7.44
CA ARG A 92 1.42 -10.03 -8.34
C ARG A 92 2.37 -9.11 -7.57
N TYR A 93 1.89 -8.43 -6.52
CA TYR A 93 2.72 -7.59 -5.66
C TYR A 93 3.88 -8.37 -5.03
N LYS A 94 3.62 -9.55 -4.47
CA LYS A 94 4.64 -10.43 -3.90
C LYS A 94 5.66 -10.90 -4.95
N LYS A 95 5.19 -11.22 -6.16
CA LYS A 95 6.06 -11.57 -7.29
C LYS A 95 6.99 -10.43 -7.66
N LEU A 96 6.49 -9.19 -7.75
CA LEU A 96 7.30 -8.01 -8.06
C LEU A 96 8.37 -7.75 -6.98
N GLN A 97 8.02 -7.91 -5.71
CA GLN A 97 8.99 -7.81 -4.60
C GLN A 97 10.09 -8.85 -4.71
N PHE A 98 9.72 -10.12 -4.93
CA PHE A 98 10.68 -11.20 -5.13
C PHE A 98 11.57 -10.96 -6.35
N GLU A 99 11.00 -10.49 -7.46
CA GLU A 99 11.76 -10.14 -8.67
C GLU A 99 12.82 -9.09 -8.40
N ARG A 100 12.45 -8.06 -7.63
CA ARG A 100 13.40 -7.05 -7.18
C ARG A 100 14.47 -7.63 -6.27
N GLU A 101 14.11 -8.43 -5.27
CA GLU A 101 15.09 -9.05 -4.37
C GLU A 101 16.13 -9.88 -5.13
N VAL A 102 15.70 -10.65 -6.13
CA VAL A 102 16.62 -11.43 -6.99
C VAL A 102 17.55 -10.52 -7.78
N LEU A 103 17.06 -9.39 -8.31
CA LEU A 103 17.90 -8.42 -9.04
C LEU A 103 18.92 -7.71 -8.15
N PHE A 104 18.61 -7.53 -6.85
CA PHE A 104 19.51 -6.88 -5.90
C PHE A 104 20.50 -7.85 -5.22
N ASP A 105 20.29 -9.17 -5.30
CA ASP A 105 21.20 -10.18 -4.76
C ASP A 105 22.27 -10.56 -5.82
N PRO A 106 23.55 -10.20 -5.64
CA PRO A 106 24.61 -10.51 -6.60
C PRO A 106 24.89 -12.01 -6.75
N CYS A 107 24.45 -12.82 -5.79
CA CYS A 107 24.60 -14.27 -5.80
C CYS A 107 23.40 -14.99 -6.45
N ARG A 108 22.43 -14.25 -6.99
CA ARG A 108 21.25 -14.81 -7.66
C ARG A 108 21.13 -14.27 -9.08
N THR A 109 20.60 -15.11 -9.96
CA THR A 109 20.23 -14.69 -11.31
C THR A 109 19.00 -15.47 -11.78
N TRP A 110 18.32 -14.94 -12.78
CA TRP A 110 17.22 -15.63 -13.44
C TRP A 110 17.76 -16.63 -14.46
N CYS A 111 17.14 -17.80 -14.55
CA CYS A 111 17.40 -18.73 -15.63
C CYS A 111 17.17 -18.02 -16.99
N PRO A 112 18.13 -18.04 -17.92
CA PRO A 112 18.01 -17.31 -19.20
C PRO A 112 16.95 -17.91 -20.14
N ALA A 113 16.45 -19.11 -19.87
CA ALA A 113 15.36 -19.71 -20.63
C ALA A 113 14.07 -18.92 -20.39
N SER A 114 13.46 -18.41 -21.47
CA SER A 114 12.33 -17.47 -21.42
C SER A 114 11.08 -17.99 -20.70
N THR A 115 10.93 -19.30 -20.57
CA THR A 115 9.77 -19.94 -19.92
C THR A 115 10.07 -20.54 -18.55
N CYS A 116 11.33 -20.56 -18.10
CA CYS A 116 11.70 -21.24 -16.87
C CYS A 116 11.33 -20.43 -15.63
N GLN A 117 11.66 -19.14 -15.59
CA GLN A 117 11.44 -18.25 -14.44
C GLN A 117 11.98 -18.83 -13.10
N ALA A 118 12.99 -19.69 -13.14
CA ALA A 118 13.66 -20.17 -11.93
C ALA A 118 14.79 -19.21 -11.52
N VAL A 119 15.01 -19.08 -10.21
CA VAL A 119 16.17 -18.39 -9.66
C VAL A 119 17.31 -19.37 -9.48
N CYS A 120 18.46 -19.06 -10.07
CA CYS A 120 19.69 -19.83 -9.94
C CYS A 120 20.62 -19.15 -8.92
N GLN A 121 21.27 -19.94 -8.09
CA GLN A 121 22.32 -19.46 -7.20
C GLN A 121 23.66 -19.51 -7.93
N LEU A 122 24.35 -18.37 -7.97
CA LEU A 122 25.71 -18.28 -8.47
C LEU A 122 26.65 -18.71 -7.34
N GLN A 123 27.59 -19.60 -7.66
CA GLN A 123 28.72 -19.87 -6.78
C GLN A 123 29.68 -18.68 -6.89
N ASP A 124 30.13 -18.16 -5.75
CA ASP A 124 31.07 -17.05 -5.67
C ASP A 124 32.35 -17.39 -6.45
N ILE A 125 32.57 -16.72 -7.59
CA ILE A 125 33.85 -16.75 -8.32
C ILE A 125 34.61 -15.48 -7.94
N GLY A 126 34.93 -15.25 -6.66
CA GLY A 126 35.88 -14.20 -6.32
C GLY A 126 35.88 -13.60 -4.91
N LEU A 127 36.06 -14.41 -3.87
CA LEU A 127 36.84 -14.00 -2.70
C LEU A 127 37.79 -15.12 -2.28
N GLN A 128 38.61 -15.59 -3.23
CA GLN A 128 39.91 -16.14 -2.86
C GLN A 128 40.76 -14.98 -2.35
N THR A 129 40.74 -14.74 -1.05
CA THR A 129 41.81 -14.02 -0.37
C THR A 129 43.13 -14.68 -0.77
N PRO A 130 44.13 -13.94 -1.28
CA PRO A 130 45.47 -14.48 -1.37
C PRO A 130 45.90 -14.78 0.07
N GLN A 131 46.14 -16.05 0.38
CA GLN A 131 46.76 -16.44 1.64
C GLN A 131 48.15 -15.78 1.68
N LEU A 132 48.33 -14.89 2.66
CA LEU A 132 49.64 -14.41 3.13
C LEU A 132 50.02 -15.21 4.38
#